data_AF-A0A7S4JRF2-F1
#
_entry.id   AF-A0A7S4JRF2-F1
#
_cell.length_a   1.000
_cell.length_b   1.000
_cell.length_c   1.000
_cell.angle_alpha   90.00
_cell.angle_beta   90.00
_cell.angle_gamma   90.00
#
_symmetry.space_group_name_H-M   'P 1'
#
loop_
_entity.id
_entity.type
_entity.pdbx_description
1 polymer ?
#
loop_
_entity_poly.entity_id
_entity_poly.type
_entity_poly.pdbx_seq_one_letter_code
_entity_poly.pdbx_strand_id
1 'polypeptide(L)'
;KLGRTGREVPSDEKLSGESLGTPEVQIQPGGTVFAKSRLSYPNDKDESESATRPAQVKGMPVSGRQWKLDCKRSSSMRVANKLIRKSWDEKMKERARDKQIKAKQDALVQARIDEKREKKRLAEERQKRKEENRLKGAVVQSISTMKVKKMSRKQLRMIRKMDTSNEGKVFDLKPIEKTKGLKGKVKI
;
A
#
# COMPACT_ATOMS: atom_id res chain seq x y z
N LYS A 1 2.75 -43.13 24.24
CA LYS A 1 3.39 -43.70 23.03
C LYS A 1 2.37 -44.56 22.29
N LEU A 2 1.68 -43.95 21.32
CA LEU A 2 0.86 -44.54 20.25
C LEU A 2 1.10 -43.51 19.12
N GLY A 3 1.48 -43.80 17.88
CA GLY A 3 1.35 -44.98 17.03
C GLY A 3 1.03 -44.38 15.65
N ARG A 4 1.94 -44.56 14.69
CA ARG A 4 1.96 -43.95 13.36
C ARG A 4 0.64 -44.13 12.59
N THR A 5 0.14 -43.07 11.96
CA THR A 5 -0.70 -43.19 10.75
C THR A 5 0.02 -42.47 9.60
N GLY A 6 0.39 -43.26 8.60
CA GLY A 6 1.22 -42.84 7.48
C GLY A 6 0.47 -41.89 6.57
N ARG A 7 1.14 -40.79 6.22
CA ARG A 7 0.78 -39.99 5.06
C ARG A 7 1.44 -40.67 3.87
N GLU A 8 0.66 -41.40 3.08
CA GLU A 8 1.14 -42.01 1.85
C GLU A 8 1.62 -40.90 0.91
N VAL A 9 2.85 -41.08 0.43
CA VAL A 9 3.52 -40.23 -0.55
C VAL A 9 3.34 -40.94 -1.89
N PRO A 10 2.60 -40.38 -2.86
CA PRO A 10 2.53 -40.98 -4.19
C PRO A 10 3.89 -40.82 -4.88
N SER A 11 4.50 -41.94 -5.23
CA SER A 11 5.73 -42.02 -6.02
C SER A 11 5.41 -41.98 -7.52
N ASP A 12 5.98 -40.98 -8.19
CA ASP A 12 6.33 -40.82 -9.61
C ASP A 12 5.89 -41.90 -10.62
N GLU A 13 4.96 -41.53 -11.50
CA GLU A 13 4.91 -42.07 -12.87
C GLU A 13 5.58 -41.11 -13.85
N LYS A 14 6.49 -41.69 -14.61
CA LYS A 14 7.33 -41.08 -15.64
C LYS A 14 6.47 -40.63 -16.82
N LEU A 15 6.55 -39.35 -17.20
CA LEU A 15 6.26 -38.91 -18.55
C LEU A 15 7.54 -38.36 -19.19
N SER A 16 7.88 -39.03 -20.29
CA SER A 16 8.98 -38.80 -21.20
C SER A 16 8.87 -37.49 -21.97
N GLY A 17 10.01 -36.80 -22.11
CA GLY A 17 10.46 -36.18 -23.37
C GLY A 17 9.70 -34.95 -23.87
N GLU A 18 10.26 -33.76 -23.63
CA GLU A 18 10.71 -32.80 -24.65
C GLU A 18 11.15 -31.50 -23.93
N SER A 19 12.40 -31.48 -23.48
CA SER A 19 13.03 -30.25 -22.97
C SER A 19 13.49 -29.39 -24.16
N LEU A 20 12.69 -28.41 -24.55
CA LEU A 20 13.19 -27.29 -25.35
C LEU A 20 14.27 -26.58 -24.53
N GLY A 21 15.51 -26.63 -25.03
CA GLY A 21 16.68 -26.11 -24.35
C GLY A 21 16.55 -24.63 -24.02
N THR A 22 16.52 -24.33 -22.73
CA THR A 22 16.84 -23.01 -22.20
C THR A 22 18.35 -22.81 -22.38
N PRO A 23 18.84 -21.75 -23.07
CA PRO A 23 20.25 -21.47 -23.06
C PRO A 23 20.65 -21.05 -21.65
N GLU A 24 21.48 -21.88 -21.02
CA GLU A 24 22.17 -21.62 -19.77
C GLU A 24 23.07 -20.39 -19.96
N VAL A 25 22.58 -19.22 -19.54
CA VAL A 25 23.38 -18.00 -19.48
C VAL A 25 24.32 -18.14 -18.28
N GLN A 26 25.57 -18.47 -18.57
CA GLN A 26 26.66 -18.44 -17.60
C GLN A 26 26.83 -17.01 -17.07
N ILE A 27 26.38 -16.75 -15.83
CA ILE A 27 26.66 -15.50 -15.14
C ILE A 27 28.00 -15.68 -14.41
N GLN A 28 29.07 -15.14 -14.99
CA GLN A 28 30.39 -15.05 -14.36
C GLN A 28 30.34 -14.05 -13.17
N PRO A 29 30.82 -14.42 -11.96
CA PRO A 29 30.98 -13.47 -10.86
C PRO A 29 32.30 -12.71 -11.01
N GLY A 30 32.29 -11.65 -11.80
CA GLY A 30 33.42 -10.74 -11.99
C GLY A 30 32.99 -9.30 -11.76
N GLY A 31 33.09 -8.83 -10.51
CA GLY A 31 32.86 -7.43 -10.15
C GLY A 31 33.93 -6.54 -10.77
N THR A 32 33.69 -6.06 -11.98
CA THR A 32 34.45 -4.95 -12.55
C THR A 32 34.09 -3.68 -11.79
N VAL A 33 35.06 -3.15 -11.03
CA VAL A 33 35.02 -1.79 -10.48
C VAL A 33 34.51 -0.83 -11.56
N PHE A 34 33.53 -0.02 -11.19
CA PHE A 34 32.87 0.96 -12.06
C PHE A 34 33.87 2.08 -12.41
N ALA A 35 34.83 1.78 -13.28
CA ALA A 35 35.62 2.79 -13.96
C ALA A 35 34.64 3.52 -14.87
N LYS A 36 34.23 4.73 -14.46
CA LYS A 36 33.42 5.64 -15.28
C LYS A 36 34.03 5.67 -16.67
N SER A 37 33.29 5.17 -17.66
CA SER A 37 33.67 5.28 -19.06
C SER A 37 34.04 6.73 -19.31
N ARG A 38 35.30 6.98 -19.71
CA ARG A 38 35.68 8.28 -20.26
C ARG A 38 34.64 8.60 -21.33
N LEU A 39 33.97 9.73 -21.15
CA LEU A 39 33.10 10.32 -22.15
C LEU A 39 33.93 10.41 -23.45
N SER A 40 33.69 9.51 -24.40
CA SER A 40 34.21 9.64 -25.75
C SER A 40 33.44 10.79 -26.36
N TYR A 41 34.14 11.89 -26.64
CA TYR A 41 33.59 12.98 -27.42
C TYR A 41 33.14 12.42 -28.77
N PRO A 42 31.93 12.77 -29.26
CA PRO A 42 31.50 12.35 -30.58
C PRO A 42 32.33 13.11 -31.61
N ASN A 43 33.36 12.44 -32.12
CA ASN A 43 33.94 12.73 -33.42
C ASN A 43 33.72 11.49 -34.29
N ASP A 44 32.44 11.13 -34.46
CA ASP A 44 32.01 10.19 -35.48
C ASP A 44 31.77 11.01 -36.75
N LYS A 45 32.61 10.69 -37.74
CA LYS A 45 32.62 11.24 -39.08
C LYS A 45 31.42 10.68 -39.84
N ASP A 46 30.27 11.33 -39.67
CA ASP A 46 29.07 11.08 -40.48
C ASP A 46 29.27 11.69 -41.88
N GLU A 47 29.82 10.91 -42.81
CA GLU A 47 29.74 11.17 -44.24
C GLU A 47 28.28 11.03 -44.69
N SER A 48 27.50 12.11 -44.55
CA SER A 48 26.19 12.25 -45.18
C SER A 48 26.28 13.33 -46.25
N GLU A 49 26.14 12.93 -47.51
CA GLU A 49 26.09 13.80 -48.67
C GLU A 49 24.85 14.70 -48.60
N SER A 50 24.96 15.82 -47.88
CA SER A 50 23.95 16.88 -47.89
C SER A 50 24.44 18.04 -48.75
N ALA A 51 23.71 18.28 -49.84
CA ALA A 51 23.91 19.34 -50.83
C ALA A 51 24.61 20.59 -50.30
N THR A 52 25.78 20.86 -50.89
CA THR A 52 26.72 21.93 -50.56
C THR A 52 26.09 23.32 -50.74
N ARG A 53 25.42 23.82 -49.70
CA ARG A 53 25.34 25.26 -49.51
C ARG A 53 26.73 25.71 -49.07
N PRO A 54 27.34 26.76 -49.65
CA PRO A 54 28.66 27.21 -49.22
C PRO A 54 28.58 27.53 -47.74
N ALA A 55 29.27 26.74 -46.92
CA ALA A 55 29.39 26.98 -45.50
C ALA A 55 29.92 28.40 -45.34
N GLN A 56 29.16 29.26 -44.66
CA GLN A 56 29.60 30.64 -44.46
C GLN A 56 30.89 30.60 -43.65
N VAL A 57 32.02 30.85 -44.32
CA VAL A 57 33.34 30.79 -43.72
C VAL A 57 33.45 31.96 -42.75
N LYS A 58 33.27 31.70 -41.47
CA LYS A 58 33.57 32.66 -40.41
C LYS A 58 35.08 32.70 -40.24
N GLY A 59 35.66 33.90 -40.27
CA GLY A 59 37.09 34.07 -40.02
C GLY A 59 37.46 33.59 -38.60
N MET A 60 38.55 32.83 -38.48
CA MET A 60 39.09 32.45 -37.17
C MET A 60 39.87 33.63 -36.58
N PRO A 61 39.67 33.98 -35.30
CA PRO A 61 40.47 35.00 -34.64
C PRO A 61 41.93 34.51 -34.48
N VAL A 62 42.88 35.44 -34.44
CA VAL A 62 44.33 35.17 -34.34
C VAL A 62 44.68 34.30 -33.12
N SER A 63 43.91 34.40 -32.04
CA SER A 63 44.08 33.58 -30.83
C SER A 63 43.66 32.11 -30.99
N GLY A 64 43.09 31.73 -32.14
CA GLY A 64 42.55 30.39 -32.41
C GLY A 64 41.31 30.03 -31.59
N ARG A 65 40.86 30.92 -30.70
CA ARG A 65 39.73 30.66 -29.79
C ARG A 65 38.56 31.56 -30.13
N GLN A 66 37.49 30.95 -30.62
CA GLN A 66 36.23 31.66 -30.87
C GLN A 66 35.54 31.92 -29.53
N TRP A 67 35.39 33.20 -29.17
CA TRP A 67 34.84 33.62 -27.88
C TRP A 67 33.32 33.38 -27.73
N LYS A 68 32.61 33.10 -28.83
CA LYS A 68 31.18 32.75 -28.86
C LYS A 68 30.96 31.47 -29.66
N LEU A 69 30.32 30.48 -29.05
CA LEU A 69 29.90 29.26 -29.74
C LEU A 69 28.71 29.55 -30.66
N ASP A 70 28.67 28.87 -31.81
CA ASP A 70 27.54 28.93 -32.73
C ASP A 70 26.34 28.19 -32.12
N CYS A 71 25.54 28.89 -31.31
CA CYS A 71 24.30 28.32 -30.81
C CYS A 71 23.24 28.32 -31.93
N LYS A 72 22.64 27.15 -32.19
CA LYS A 72 21.49 27.07 -33.09
C LYS A 72 20.33 27.85 -32.47
N ARG A 73 19.61 28.62 -33.29
CA ARG A 73 18.45 29.41 -32.83
C ARG A 73 17.39 28.46 -32.26
N SER A 74 16.76 28.81 -31.14
CA SER A 74 15.78 27.94 -30.46
C SER A 74 14.62 27.48 -31.36
N SER A 75 14.25 28.26 -32.38
CA SER A 75 13.27 27.90 -33.40
C SER A 75 13.68 26.69 -34.25
N SER A 76 14.98 26.52 -34.55
CA SER A 76 15.49 25.37 -35.32
C SER A 76 15.44 24.06 -34.53
N MET A 77 15.57 24.13 -33.21
CA MET A 77 15.41 22.96 -32.33
C MET A 77 13.94 22.57 -32.14
N ARG A 78 13.02 23.55 -32.23
CA ARG A 78 11.57 23.35 -32.03
C ARG A 78 10.84 22.69 -33.20
N VAL A 79 11.52 22.40 -34.31
CA VAL A 79 10.94 21.74 -35.49
C VAL A 79 10.52 20.29 -35.19
N ALA A 80 11.09 19.66 -34.16
CA ALA A 80 10.74 18.30 -33.73
C ALA A 80 9.32 18.15 -33.12
N ASN A 81 8.65 19.26 -32.75
CA ASN A 81 7.36 19.20 -32.05
C ASN A 81 6.15 18.83 -32.94
N LYS A 82 6.33 18.70 -34.26
CA LYS A 82 5.25 18.24 -35.17
C LYS A 82 4.97 16.73 -35.05
N LEU A 83 5.88 15.95 -34.46
CA LEU A 83 5.73 14.50 -34.27
C LEU A 83 5.07 14.08 -32.94
N ILE A 84 4.64 15.02 -32.08
CA ILE A 84 4.18 14.70 -30.70
C ILE A 84 2.65 14.85 -30.54
N ARG A 85 1.91 15.08 -31.63
CA ARG A 85 0.44 15.19 -31.56
C ARG A 85 -0.19 13.83 -31.86
N LYS A 86 -0.37 13.01 -30.81
CA LYS A 86 -1.22 11.81 -30.87
C LYS A 86 -2.58 12.17 -31.47
N SER A 87 -3.07 11.31 -32.37
CA SER A 87 -4.42 11.45 -32.93
C SER A 87 -5.48 11.39 -31.81
N TRP A 88 -6.67 11.92 -32.06
CA TRP A 88 -7.75 11.85 -31.05
C TRP A 88 -8.10 10.40 -30.69
N ASP A 89 -8.10 9.51 -31.68
CA ASP A 89 -8.39 8.10 -31.48
C ASP A 89 -7.34 7.40 -30.62
N GLU A 90 -6.05 7.72 -30.80
CA GLU A 90 -4.99 7.23 -29.92
C GLU A 90 -5.19 7.70 -28.48
N LYS A 91 -5.58 8.97 -28.28
CA LYS A 91 -5.87 9.49 -26.93
C LYS A 91 -7.08 8.79 -26.32
N MET A 92 -8.12 8.50 -27.11
CA MET A 92 -9.28 7.76 -26.62
C MET A 92 -8.93 6.32 -26.24
N LYS A 93 -8.11 5.64 -27.04
CA LYS A 93 -7.60 4.30 -26.73
C LYS A 93 -6.76 4.29 -25.45
N GLU A 94 -5.88 5.27 -25.27
CA GLU A 94 -5.07 5.43 -24.05
C GLU A 94 -5.94 5.67 -22.81
N ARG A 95 -6.90 6.59 -22.88
CA ARG A 95 -7.87 6.82 -21.78
C ARG A 95 -8.67 5.57 -21.44
N ALA A 96 -9.08 4.78 -22.45
CA ALA A 96 -9.81 3.54 -22.23
C ALA A 96 -8.94 2.50 -21.50
N ARG A 97 -7.66 2.36 -21.89
CA ARG A 97 -6.69 1.49 -21.19
C ARG A 97 -6.47 1.94 -19.75
N ASP A 98 -6.25 3.23 -19.53
CA ASP A 98 -6.05 3.78 -18.18
C ASP A 98 -7.28 3.55 -17.29
N LYS A 99 -8.49 3.71 -17.83
CA LYS A 99 -9.74 3.43 -17.11
C LYS A 99 -9.83 1.96 -16.71
N GLN A 100 -9.45 1.04 -17.60
CA GLN A 100 -9.44 -0.39 -17.30
C GLN A 100 -8.41 -0.75 -16.22
N ILE A 101 -7.20 -0.15 -16.28
CA ILE A 101 -6.15 -0.37 -15.28
C ILE A 101 -6.62 0.13 -13.90
N LYS A 102 -7.17 1.34 -13.84
CA LYS A 102 -7.70 1.92 -12.60
C LYS A 102 -8.83 1.08 -12.01
N ALA A 103 -9.78 0.64 -12.84
CA ALA A 103 -10.87 -0.21 -12.37
C ALA A 103 -10.35 -1.53 -11.75
N LYS A 104 -9.32 -2.14 -12.36
CA LYS A 104 -8.67 -3.34 -11.79
C LYS A 104 -7.96 -3.04 -10.48
N GLN A 105 -7.23 -1.93 -10.40
CA GLN A 105 -6.56 -1.49 -9.17
C GLN A 105 -7.58 -1.26 -8.05
N ASP A 106 -8.66 -0.53 -8.34
CA ASP A 106 -9.71 -0.23 -7.36
C ASP A 106 -10.38 -1.51 -6.87
N ALA A 107 -10.67 -2.47 -7.76
CA ALA A 107 -11.22 -3.77 -7.39
C ALA A 107 -10.31 -4.53 -6.40
N LEU A 108 -8.99 -4.54 -6.63
CA LEU A 108 -8.03 -5.18 -5.72
C LEU A 108 -7.96 -4.47 -4.36
N VAL A 109 -8.01 -3.14 -4.36
CA VAL A 109 -8.00 -2.34 -3.13
C VAL A 109 -9.29 -2.58 -2.32
N GLN A 110 -10.45 -2.57 -2.97
CA GLN A 110 -11.72 -2.85 -2.30
C GLN A 110 -11.77 -4.26 -1.71
N ALA A 111 -11.34 -5.28 -2.46
CA ALA A 111 -11.27 -6.64 -1.94
C ALA A 111 -10.43 -6.75 -0.64
N ARG A 112 -9.29 -6.05 -0.59
CA ARG A 112 -8.44 -5.99 0.62
C ARG A 112 -9.12 -5.25 1.78
N ILE A 113 -9.86 -4.18 1.49
CA ILE A 113 -10.58 -3.41 2.50
C ILE A 113 -11.72 -4.26 3.08
N ASP A 114 -12.48 -4.95 2.23
CA ASP A 114 -13.61 -5.77 2.65
C ASP A 114 -13.17 -6.97 3.47
N GLU A 115 -12.07 -7.63 3.09
CA GLU A 115 -11.45 -8.68 3.92
C GLU A 115 -11.11 -8.17 5.33
N LYS A 116 -10.52 -6.97 5.43
CA LYS A 116 -10.18 -6.37 6.73
C LYS A 116 -11.41 -6.00 7.54
N ARG A 117 -12.44 -5.44 6.89
CA ARG A 117 -13.73 -5.10 7.53
C ARG A 117 -14.41 -6.35 8.07
N GLU A 118 -14.41 -7.44 7.30
CA GLU A 118 -15.01 -8.69 7.70
C GLU A 118 -14.26 -9.33 8.87
N LYS A 119 -12.93 -9.37 8.83
CA LYS A 119 -12.11 -9.81 9.98
C LYS A 119 -12.40 -8.97 11.23
N LYS A 120 -12.56 -7.65 11.09
CA LYS A 120 -12.92 -6.76 12.20
C LYS A 120 -14.31 -7.08 12.75
N ARG A 121 -15.31 -7.24 11.88
CA ARG A 121 -16.68 -7.64 12.26
C ARG A 121 -16.70 -8.95 13.04
N LEU A 122 -15.98 -9.97 12.53
CA LEU A 122 -15.87 -11.28 13.19
C LEU A 122 -15.17 -11.18 14.56
N ALA A 123 -14.13 -10.33 14.67
CA ALA A 123 -13.46 -10.09 15.93
C ALA A 123 -14.38 -9.39 16.95
N GLU A 124 -15.13 -8.36 16.52
CA GLU A 124 -16.11 -7.67 17.36
C GLU A 124 -17.21 -8.61 17.84
N GLU A 125 -17.74 -9.46 16.96
CA GLU A 125 -18.75 -10.47 17.34
C GLU A 125 -18.18 -11.48 18.35
N ARG A 126 -16.94 -11.95 18.14
CA ARG A 126 -16.26 -12.84 19.09
C ARG A 126 -16.07 -12.16 20.44
N GLN A 127 -15.71 -10.88 20.48
CA GLN A 127 -15.58 -10.14 21.74
C GLN A 127 -16.92 -10.00 22.44
N LYS A 128 -17.99 -9.64 21.72
CA LYS A 128 -19.36 -9.59 22.28
C LYS A 128 -19.76 -10.93 22.88
N ARG A 129 -19.56 -12.02 22.14
CA ARG A 129 -19.85 -13.38 22.63
C ARG A 129 -19.01 -13.75 23.86
N LYS A 130 -17.74 -13.33 23.91
CA LYS A 130 -16.88 -13.53 25.08
C LYS A 130 -17.34 -12.72 26.29
N GLU A 131 -17.80 -11.50 26.07
CA GLU A 131 -18.37 -10.64 27.12
C GLU A 131 -19.68 -11.23 27.64
N GLU A 132 -20.58 -11.67 26.77
CA GLU A 132 -21.81 -12.36 27.13
C GLU A 132 -21.53 -13.66 27.91
N ASN A 133 -20.57 -14.47 27.45
CA ASN A 133 -20.16 -15.69 28.17
C ASN A 133 -19.49 -15.37 29.51
N ARG A 134 -18.73 -14.27 29.60
CA ARG A 134 -18.17 -13.79 30.86
C ARG A 134 -19.27 -13.35 31.83
N LEU A 135 -20.33 -12.70 31.33
CA LEU A 135 -21.50 -12.32 32.13
C LEU A 135 -22.29 -13.55 32.57
N LYS A 136 -22.60 -14.48 31.65
CA LYS A 136 -23.35 -15.72 31.92
C LYS A 136 -22.59 -16.69 32.83
N GLY A 137 -21.27 -16.81 32.65
CA GLY A 137 -20.40 -17.67 33.46
C GLY A 137 -19.89 -17.02 34.74
N ALA A 138 -20.23 -15.76 35.02
CA ALA A 138 -19.90 -15.13 36.29
C ALA A 138 -20.77 -15.74 37.39
N VAL A 139 -20.15 -16.59 38.22
CA VAL A 139 -20.79 -17.07 39.46
C VAL A 139 -20.83 -15.91 40.45
N VAL A 140 -22.00 -15.28 40.59
CA VAL A 140 -22.21 -14.16 41.50
C VAL A 140 -22.46 -14.69 42.91
N GLN A 141 -21.74 -14.15 43.90
CA GLN A 141 -22.01 -14.40 45.31
C GLN A 141 -22.83 -13.23 45.88
N SER A 142 -23.96 -13.52 46.49
CA SER A 142 -24.71 -12.53 47.26
C SER A 142 -23.91 -12.16 48.52
N ILE A 143 -23.60 -10.86 48.67
CA ILE A 143 -22.83 -10.34 49.81
C ILE A 143 -23.77 -9.57 50.73
N SER A 144 -23.83 -9.93 52.01
CA SER A 144 -24.67 -9.22 52.98
C SER A 144 -24.15 -7.82 53.30
N THR A 145 -25.07 -6.92 53.68
CA THR A 145 -24.76 -5.51 54.02
C THR A 145 -23.78 -5.39 55.19
N MET A 146 -23.89 -6.27 56.18
CA MET A 146 -22.94 -6.35 57.31
C MET A 146 -21.53 -6.69 56.85
N LYS A 147 -21.39 -7.55 55.83
CA LYS A 147 -20.08 -7.95 55.30
C LYS A 147 -19.44 -6.79 54.53
N VAL A 148 -20.21 -6.08 53.71
CA VAL A 148 -19.75 -4.87 52.99
C VAL A 148 -19.24 -3.79 53.95
N LYS A 149 -19.96 -3.53 55.04
CA LYS A 149 -19.54 -2.54 56.05
C LYS A 149 -18.23 -2.89 56.75
N LYS A 150 -17.90 -4.19 56.86
CA LYS A 150 -16.66 -4.68 57.48
C LYS A 150 -15.47 -4.74 56.52
N MET A 151 -15.68 -4.55 55.21
CA MET A 151 -14.61 -4.65 54.22
C MET A 151 -13.74 -3.39 54.14
N SER A 152 -12.46 -3.59 53.84
CA SER A 152 -11.52 -2.50 53.61
C SER A 152 -11.82 -1.73 52.33
N ARG A 153 -11.38 -0.46 52.27
CA ARG A 153 -11.57 0.40 51.08
C ARG A 153 -10.93 -0.15 49.81
N LYS A 154 -9.89 -1.00 49.91
CA LYS A 154 -9.29 -1.69 48.76
C LYS A 154 -10.19 -2.84 48.28
N GLN A 155 -10.74 -3.63 49.19
CA GLN A 155 -11.65 -4.73 48.85
C GLN A 155 -12.94 -4.21 48.20
N LEU A 156 -13.50 -3.11 48.71
CA LEU A 156 -14.69 -2.48 48.12
C LEU A 156 -14.49 -1.99 46.68
N ARG A 157 -13.26 -1.66 46.27
CA ARG A 157 -12.93 -1.29 44.87
C ARG A 157 -12.88 -2.50 43.93
N MET A 158 -12.71 -3.71 44.46
CA MET A 158 -12.65 -4.96 43.68
C MET A 158 -14.03 -5.56 43.43
N ILE A 159 -15.03 -5.22 44.28
CA ILE A 159 -16.40 -5.70 44.12
C ILE A 159 -17.05 -4.99 42.93
N ARG A 160 -17.51 -5.77 41.95
CA ARG A 160 -18.40 -5.29 40.88
C ARG A 160 -19.83 -5.63 41.28
N LYS A 161 -20.72 -4.63 41.25
CA LYS A 161 -22.14 -4.86 41.49
C LYS A 161 -22.76 -5.50 40.25
N MET A 162 -23.51 -6.57 40.46
CA MET A 162 -24.38 -7.17 39.46
C MET A 162 -25.75 -7.33 40.11
N ASP A 163 -26.78 -6.89 39.41
CA ASP A 163 -28.15 -7.00 39.91
C ASP A 163 -28.56 -8.49 39.81
N THR A 164 -28.76 -9.10 40.97
CA THR A 164 -29.23 -10.50 41.10
C THR A 164 -30.73 -10.57 41.38
N SER A 165 -31.31 -9.46 41.84
CA SER A 165 -32.75 -9.25 41.87
C SER A 165 -33.15 -8.67 40.53
N ASN A 166 -33.73 -9.46 39.63
CA ASN A 166 -34.99 -9.13 38.95
C ASN A 166 -35.31 -10.13 37.84
N GLU A 167 -36.51 -10.67 37.95
CA GLU A 167 -37.26 -11.41 36.95
C GLU A 167 -37.41 -10.56 35.68
N GLY A 168 -36.63 -10.85 34.64
CA GLY A 168 -37.01 -10.60 33.24
C GLY A 168 -37.08 -9.16 32.69
N LYS A 169 -36.56 -8.11 33.35
CA LYS A 169 -36.47 -6.77 32.72
C LYS A 169 -35.03 -6.25 32.63
N VAL A 170 -34.47 -6.35 31.43
CA VAL A 170 -33.18 -5.74 31.04
C VAL A 170 -33.41 -4.25 30.80
N PHE A 171 -33.09 -3.41 31.78
CA PHE A 171 -32.91 -1.98 31.52
C PHE A 171 -31.47 -1.77 31.03
N ASP A 172 -31.32 -1.53 29.73
CA ASP A 172 -30.07 -1.06 29.16
C ASP A 172 -29.73 0.29 29.80
N LEU A 173 -28.77 0.30 30.73
CA LEU A 173 -28.22 1.54 31.28
C LEU A 173 -27.52 2.28 30.13
N LYS A 174 -28.23 3.24 29.53
CA LYS A 174 -27.64 4.18 28.58
C LYS A 174 -26.49 4.92 29.26
N PRO A 175 -25.36 5.17 28.56
CA PRO A 175 -24.27 5.97 29.11
C PRO A 175 -24.81 7.32 29.58
N ILE A 176 -24.40 7.74 30.79
CA ILE A 176 -24.74 9.06 31.33
C ILE A 176 -24.09 10.10 30.41
N GLU A 177 -24.87 10.68 29.49
CA GLU A 177 -24.45 11.82 28.72
C GLU A 177 -24.17 12.95 29.70
N LYS A 178 -22.91 13.38 29.77
CA LYS A 178 -22.50 14.54 30.56
C LYS A 178 -23.17 15.76 29.95
N THR A 179 -24.34 16.13 30.45
CA THR A 179 -24.97 17.41 30.10
C THR A 179 -24.00 18.51 30.53
N LYS A 180 -23.51 19.28 29.56
CA LYS A 180 -22.72 20.47 29.82
C LYS A 180 -23.61 21.40 30.66
N GLY A 181 -23.21 21.62 31.91
CA GLY A 181 -24.05 22.28 32.92
C GLY A 181 -24.73 23.54 32.40
N LEU A 182 -26.03 23.68 32.71
CA LEU A 182 -26.76 24.91 32.49
C LEU A 182 -26.09 26.03 33.30
N LYS A 183 -25.30 26.86 32.61
CA LYS A 183 -24.89 28.17 33.12
C LYS A 183 -26.06 29.13 32.96
N GLY A 184 -26.85 29.30 34.00
CA GLY A 184 -27.86 30.34 34.09
C GLY A 184 -28.25 30.59 35.53
N LYS A 185 -27.82 31.73 36.09
CA LYS A 185 -28.27 32.21 37.40
C LYS A 185 -29.76 32.55 37.30
N VAL A 186 -30.60 31.84 38.04
CA VAL A 186 -31.95 32.30 38.33
C VAL A 186 -31.81 33.44 39.34
N LYS A 187 -32.20 34.64 38.93
CA LYS A 187 -32.26 35.83 39.79
C LYS A 187 -33.59 35.75 40.54
N ILE A 188 -33.53 35.80 41.87
CA ILE A 188 -34.67 35.95 42.77
C ILE A 188 -35.31 37.31 42.52
#